data_AF-A0A9X3ETA5-F1
#
_entry.id   AF-A0A9X3ETA5-F1
#
_cell.length_a   1.000
_cell.length_b   1.000
_cell.length_c   1.000
_cell.angle_alpha   90.00
_cell.angle_beta   90.00
_cell.angle_gamma   90.00
#
_symmetry.space_group_name_H-M   'P 1'
#
loop_
_entity.id
_entity.type
_entity.pdbx_description
1 polymer ?
#
loop_
_entity_poly.entity_id
_entity_poly.type
_entity_poly.pdbx_seq_one_letter_code
_entity_poly.pdbx_strand_id
1 'polypeptide(L)'
;MGAVRLHPSAALLYAPLLCAPLLFACGESKPGAQSKSIAAAFETQSDPAESAKQAGEDMRRLKEKVEADRAKAIEADIDKAATVPASLPADIKTACAEMRAAYDAFVGHRLGGDMAEAEKWAVMKGVDLDPAQEFCVAQNNLRFAACQTHAFREAAPGVARERAQELIDACARKTGAPTRAELKEAERAGKTLRPS
;
A
#
# COMPACT_ATOMS: atom_id res chain seq x y z
N MET A 1 18.46 17.25 37.06
CA MET A 1 18.66 18.49 36.27
C MET A 1 19.61 18.14 35.13
N GLY A 2 19.07 17.77 33.97
CA GLY A 2 19.83 17.28 32.81
C GLY A 2 19.64 18.21 31.62
N ALA A 3 20.74 18.58 30.97
CA ALA A 3 20.79 19.61 29.95
C ALA A 3 20.08 19.20 28.64
N VAL A 4 19.20 20.07 28.16
CA VAL A 4 18.52 19.98 26.86
C VAL A 4 19.46 20.52 25.78
N ARG A 5 19.77 19.72 24.76
CA ARG A 5 20.47 20.18 23.54
C ARG A 5 19.44 20.43 22.44
N LEU A 6 19.24 21.70 22.10
CA LEU A 6 18.51 22.18 20.94
C LEU A 6 19.42 22.08 19.70
N HIS A 7 18.94 21.41 18.64
CA HIS A 7 19.56 21.51 17.30
C HIS A 7 18.89 22.64 16.51
N PRO A 8 19.67 23.47 15.78
CA PRO A 8 19.14 24.53 14.95
C PRO A 8 18.63 24.02 13.60
N SER A 9 17.48 24.56 13.22
CA SER A 9 16.82 24.49 11.92
C SER A 9 17.72 24.97 10.78
N ALA A 10 17.92 24.14 9.76
CA ALA A 10 18.44 24.56 8.47
C ALA A 10 17.26 24.80 7.51
N ALA A 11 16.90 26.06 7.36
CA ALA A 11 16.01 26.55 6.32
C ALA A 11 16.73 26.46 4.96
N LEU A 12 16.19 25.65 4.04
CA LEU A 12 16.51 25.77 2.61
C LEU A 12 15.36 26.54 1.93
N LEU A 13 15.67 27.82 1.73
CA LEU A 13 14.97 28.83 0.97
C LEU A 13 15.43 28.78 -0.50
N TYR A 14 14.54 29.22 -1.41
CA TYR A 14 14.80 29.75 -2.77
C TYR A 14 15.04 28.79 -3.95
N ALA A 15 14.07 28.73 -4.88
CA ALA A 15 14.13 29.45 -6.17
C ALA A 15 12.90 29.17 -7.07
N PRO A 16 11.99 30.14 -7.28
CA PRO A 16 11.04 30.12 -8.39
C PRO A 16 11.40 31.23 -9.39
N LEU A 17 11.72 30.92 -10.64
CA LEU A 17 11.57 31.86 -11.77
C LEU A 17 11.89 31.16 -13.09
N LEU A 18 10.93 31.11 -14.01
CA LEU A 18 11.09 31.45 -15.43
C LEU A 18 9.72 31.32 -16.14
N CYS A 19 8.97 32.42 -16.09
CA CYS A 19 7.97 32.75 -17.10
C CYS A 19 8.70 33.13 -18.40
N ALA A 20 8.26 32.57 -19.53
CA ALA A 20 8.63 33.06 -20.86
C ALA A 20 7.36 33.22 -21.71
N PRO A 21 6.86 34.44 -21.88
CA PRO A 21 5.95 34.76 -22.98
C PRO A 21 6.63 35.66 -24.02
N LEU A 22 6.06 35.61 -25.23
CA LEU A 22 6.21 36.51 -26.37
C LEU A 22 7.37 36.21 -27.34
N LEU A 23 7.02 35.71 -28.53
CA LEU A 23 7.26 36.47 -29.77
C LEU A 23 6.10 36.28 -30.77
N PHE A 24 5.40 37.39 -30.97
CA PHE A 24 4.59 37.76 -32.13
C PHE A 24 5.26 37.38 -33.46
N ALA A 25 4.50 36.72 -34.34
CA ALA A 25 4.66 36.85 -35.79
C ALA A 25 3.33 37.32 -36.38
N CYS A 26 3.08 38.63 -36.29
CA CYS A 26 2.13 39.35 -37.13
C CYS A 26 2.74 39.50 -38.53
N GLY A 27 2.30 38.68 -39.48
CA GLY A 27 2.52 38.89 -40.91
C GLY A 27 1.27 39.50 -41.53
N GLU A 28 1.44 40.66 -42.15
CA GLU A 28 0.40 41.54 -42.65
C GLU A 28 -0.13 41.13 -44.05
N SER A 29 -1.45 41.01 -44.15
CA SER A 29 -2.37 41.28 -45.28
C SER A 29 -2.31 40.55 -46.64
N LYS A 30 -3.42 39.87 -46.97
CA LYS A 30 -4.09 39.97 -48.29
C LYS A 30 -5.61 39.69 -48.18
N PRO A 31 -6.51 40.62 -48.58
CA PRO A 31 -7.94 40.35 -48.67
C PRO A 31 -8.26 39.78 -50.06
N GLY A 32 -8.73 38.54 -50.12
CA GLY A 32 -9.08 37.87 -51.37
C GLY A 32 -9.99 36.68 -51.13
N ALA A 33 -11.29 36.90 -51.34
CA ALA A 33 -12.35 35.96 -51.70
C ALA A 33 -12.05 34.45 -51.57
N GLN A 34 -12.82 33.75 -50.73
CA GLN A 34 -13.92 32.90 -51.20
C GLN A 34 -14.73 32.34 -50.01
N SER A 35 -16.01 32.71 -50.01
CA SER A 35 -17.08 32.07 -49.27
C SER A 35 -17.28 30.63 -49.75
N LYS A 36 -16.86 29.67 -48.92
CA LYS A 36 -17.16 28.22 -48.89
C LYS A 36 -16.04 27.65 -48.00
N SER A 37 -16.19 27.41 -46.72
CA SER A 37 -17.25 26.65 -46.10
C SER A 37 -17.11 26.80 -44.58
N ILE A 38 -17.84 27.76 -43.99
CA ILE A 38 -18.06 27.74 -42.53
C ILE A 38 -18.96 26.55 -42.16
N ALA A 39 -19.72 26.01 -43.13
CA ALA A 39 -20.51 24.78 -42.97
C ALA A 39 -19.67 23.51 -42.75
N ALA A 40 -18.45 23.43 -43.31
CA ALA A 40 -17.57 22.27 -43.13
C ALA A 40 -16.91 22.21 -41.75
N ALA A 41 -16.94 23.31 -40.98
CA ALA A 41 -16.50 23.32 -39.59
C ALA A 41 -17.57 22.80 -38.61
N PHE A 42 -18.82 22.64 -39.07
CA PHE A 42 -19.93 22.11 -38.26
C PHE A 42 -20.33 20.67 -38.60
N GLU A 43 -19.91 20.12 -39.75
CA GLU A 43 -20.15 18.71 -40.11
C GLU A 43 -19.31 17.71 -39.29
N THR A 44 -18.34 18.19 -38.51
CA THR A 44 -17.64 17.38 -37.48
C THR A 44 -18.15 17.68 -36.07
N GLN A 45 -19.41 18.08 -35.91
CA GLN A 45 -20.08 17.95 -34.62
C GLN A 45 -20.33 16.46 -34.37
N SER A 46 -19.29 15.79 -33.86
CA SER A 46 -19.41 14.49 -33.20
C SER A 46 -20.61 14.55 -32.26
N ASP A 47 -21.54 13.61 -32.42
CA ASP A 47 -22.77 13.56 -31.64
C ASP A 47 -22.41 13.65 -30.14
N PRO A 48 -22.84 14.71 -29.42
CA PRO A 48 -22.45 14.91 -28.03
C PRO A 48 -22.84 13.72 -27.15
N ALA A 49 -23.85 12.93 -27.55
CA ALA A 49 -24.22 11.70 -26.85
C ALA A 49 -23.21 10.55 -27.04
N GLU A 50 -22.57 10.44 -28.21
CA GLU A 50 -21.56 9.41 -28.50
C GLU A 50 -20.23 9.74 -27.83
N SER A 51 -19.82 11.01 -27.86
CA SER A 51 -18.63 11.49 -27.14
C SER A 51 -18.75 11.35 -25.61
N ALA A 52 -19.94 11.55 -25.05
CA ALA A 52 -20.19 11.39 -23.62
C ALA A 52 -20.12 9.91 -23.17
N LYS A 53 -20.62 8.98 -24.01
CA LYS A 53 -20.50 7.54 -23.74
C LYS A 53 -19.04 7.08 -23.79
N GLN A 54 -18.29 7.50 -24.80
CA GLN A 54 -16.89 7.13 -24.94
C GLN A 54 -16.03 7.70 -23.80
N ALA A 55 -16.26 8.96 -23.41
CA ALA A 55 -15.61 9.56 -22.24
C ALA A 55 -15.95 8.80 -20.94
N GLY A 56 -17.19 8.33 -20.77
CA GLY A 56 -17.60 7.51 -19.64
C GLY A 56 -16.89 6.15 -19.58
N GLU A 57 -16.75 5.48 -20.74
CA GLU A 57 -16.02 4.21 -20.85
C GLU A 57 -14.52 4.38 -20.60
N ASP A 58 -13.92 5.45 -21.12
CA ASP A 58 -12.50 5.77 -20.89
C ASP A 58 -12.23 6.08 -19.42
N MET A 59 -13.11 6.82 -18.75
CA MET A 59 -13.01 7.07 -17.30
C MET A 59 -13.14 5.79 -16.48
N ARG A 60 -14.05 4.88 -16.86
CA ARG A 60 -14.19 3.58 -16.21
C ARG A 60 -12.91 2.75 -16.38
N ARG A 61 -12.39 2.65 -17.61
CA ARG A 61 -11.16 1.91 -17.92
C ARG A 61 -9.95 2.50 -17.20
N LEU A 62 -9.85 3.83 -17.14
CA LEU A 62 -8.79 4.51 -16.40
C LEU A 62 -8.86 4.19 -14.91
N LYS A 63 -10.06 4.23 -14.30
CA LYS A 63 -10.26 3.88 -12.90
C LYS A 63 -9.85 2.42 -12.62
N GLU A 64 -10.30 1.48 -13.46
CA GLU A 64 -9.93 0.06 -13.34
C GLU A 64 -8.42 -0.14 -13.42
N LYS A 65 -7.74 0.56 -14.35
CA LYS A 65 -6.28 0.49 -14.48
C LYS A 65 -5.58 1.06 -13.24
N VAL A 66 -6.02 2.21 -12.74
CA VAL A 66 -5.44 2.84 -11.54
C VAL A 66 -5.61 1.96 -10.31
N GLU A 67 -6.78 1.35 -10.10
CA GLU A 67 -6.98 0.43 -8.97
C GLU A 67 -6.13 -0.85 -9.13
N ALA A 68 -5.99 -1.39 -10.34
CA ALA A 68 -5.13 -2.54 -10.59
C ALA A 68 -3.65 -2.21 -10.35
N ASP A 69 -3.17 -1.06 -10.81
CA ASP A 69 -1.80 -0.60 -10.58
C ASP A 69 -1.54 -0.33 -9.09
N ARG A 70 -2.52 0.22 -8.37
CA ARG A 70 -2.47 0.38 -6.91
C ARG A 70 -2.42 -0.95 -6.18
N ALA A 71 -3.24 -1.92 -6.57
CA ALA A 71 -3.22 -3.26 -5.97
C ALA A 71 -1.85 -3.93 -6.15
N LYS A 72 -1.27 -3.86 -7.35
CA LYS A 72 0.08 -4.36 -7.62
C LYS A 72 1.16 -3.64 -6.81
N ALA A 73 1.04 -2.33 -6.62
CA ALA A 73 1.97 -1.58 -5.77
C ALA A 73 1.90 -2.05 -4.32
N ILE A 74 0.69 -2.28 -3.79
CA ILE A 74 0.49 -2.82 -2.43
C ILE A 74 1.08 -4.23 -2.30
N GLU A 75 0.88 -5.10 -3.29
CA GLU A 75 1.49 -6.43 -3.30
C GLU A 75 3.02 -6.36 -3.29
N ALA A 76 3.61 -5.47 -4.08
CA ALA A 76 5.05 -5.25 -4.09
C ALA A 76 5.57 -4.72 -2.74
N ASP A 77 4.82 -3.83 -2.08
CA ASP A 77 5.14 -3.33 -0.74
C ASP A 77 5.06 -4.43 0.33
N ILE A 78 4.06 -5.32 0.24
CA ILE A 78 3.93 -6.49 1.11
C ILE A 78 5.14 -7.43 0.92
N ASP A 79 5.48 -7.75 -0.33
CA ASP A 79 6.61 -8.63 -0.64
C ASP A 79 7.94 -8.03 -0.19
N LYS A 80 8.10 -6.71 -0.30
CA LYS A 80 9.29 -5.99 0.20
C LYS A 80 9.37 -6.04 1.73
N ALA A 81 8.26 -5.80 2.42
CA ALA A 81 8.20 -5.83 3.87
C ALA A 81 8.46 -7.23 4.44
N ALA A 82 7.99 -8.28 3.75
CA ALA A 82 8.20 -9.69 4.10
C ALA A 82 9.64 -10.14 3.88
N THR A 83 10.62 -9.53 4.53
CA THR A 83 12.03 -9.90 4.45
C THR A 83 12.46 -10.62 5.72
N VAL A 84 13.23 -11.70 5.58
CA VAL A 84 13.82 -12.39 6.74
C VAL A 84 15.09 -11.63 7.13
N PRO A 85 15.14 -11.00 8.32
CA PRO A 85 16.34 -10.29 8.76
C PRO A 85 17.51 -11.26 8.96
N ALA A 86 18.73 -10.76 8.79
CA ALA A 86 19.95 -11.58 8.94
C ALA A 86 20.16 -12.08 10.38
N SER A 87 19.81 -11.25 11.36
CA SER A 87 19.81 -11.61 12.78
C SER A 87 18.46 -12.20 13.17
N LEU A 88 18.47 -13.41 13.73
CA LEU A 88 17.27 -14.05 14.25
C LEU A 88 17.19 -13.83 15.78
N PRO A 89 15.97 -13.78 16.35
CA PRO A 89 15.77 -13.80 17.80
C PRO A 89 16.34 -15.07 18.44
N ALA A 90 16.59 -15.01 19.75
CA ALA A 90 17.22 -16.11 20.49
C ALA A 90 16.33 -17.35 20.60
N ASP A 91 15.02 -17.17 20.77
CA ASP A 91 14.07 -18.25 20.94
C ASP A 91 12.68 -17.88 20.39
N ILE A 92 11.87 -18.91 20.12
CA ILE A 92 10.57 -18.74 19.46
C ILE A 92 9.56 -17.96 20.30
N LYS A 93 9.58 -18.10 21.64
CA LYS A 93 8.63 -17.40 22.50
C LYS A 93 8.90 -15.91 22.48
N THR A 94 10.17 -15.52 22.58
CA THR A 94 10.61 -14.13 22.44
C THR A 94 10.28 -13.60 21.05
N ALA A 95 10.60 -14.36 19.98
CA ALA A 95 10.30 -13.95 18.60
C ALA A 95 8.81 -13.67 18.36
N CYS A 96 7.93 -14.55 18.85
CA CYS A 96 6.48 -14.40 18.66
C CYS A 96 5.87 -13.31 19.57
N ALA A 97 6.46 -13.03 20.73
CA ALA A 97 6.09 -11.88 21.55
C ALA A 97 6.47 -10.55 20.87
N GLU A 98 7.66 -10.48 20.27
CA GLU A 98 8.08 -9.33 19.47
C GLU A 98 7.22 -9.13 18.22
N MET A 99 6.85 -10.23 17.54
CA MET A 99 5.93 -10.21 16.42
C MET A 99 4.58 -9.63 16.84
N ARG A 100 4.02 -10.11 17.96
CA ARG A 100 2.75 -9.62 18.51
C ARG A 100 2.80 -8.11 18.79
N ALA A 101 3.88 -7.64 19.40
CA ALA A 101 4.08 -6.22 19.67
C ALA A 101 4.22 -5.39 18.37
N ALA A 102 4.92 -5.93 17.37
CA ALA A 102 5.02 -5.29 16.05
C ALA A 102 3.67 -5.24 15.34
N TYR A 103 2.84 -6.28 15.44
CA TYR A 103 1.49 -6.28 14.89
C TYR A 103 0.59 -5.25 15.60
N ASP A 104 0.63 -5.17 16.93
CA ASP A 104 -0.09 -4.13 17.68
C ASP A 104 0.30 -2.71 17.21
N ALA A 105 1.60 -2.44 17.07
CA ALA A 105 2.11 -1.17 16.56
C ALA A 105 1.68 -0.90 15.11
N PHE A 106 1.74 -1.91 14.24
CA PHE A 106 1.29 -1.83 12.85
C PHE A 106 -0.17 -1.37 12.76
N VAL A 107 -1.06 -1.93 13.59
CA VAL A 107 -2.47 -1.53 13.65
C VAL A 107 -2.59 -0.15 14.26
N GLY A 108 -1.94 0.13 15.38
CA GLY A 108 -1.99 1.42 16.06
C GLY A 108 -1.59 2.59 15.15
N HIS A 109 -0.53 2.44 14.35
CA HIS A 109 -0.12 3.46 13.38
C HIS A 109 -1.18 3.76 12.32
N ARG A 110 -1.96 2.75 11.92
CA ARG A 110 -3.01 2.89 10.90
C ARG A 110 -4.31 3.43 11.46
N LEU A 111 -4.50 3.34 12.78
CA LEU A 111 -5.62 3.94 13.49
C LEU A 111 -5.32 5.37 13.98
N GLY A 112 -4.11 5.91 13.75
CA GLY A 112 -3.65 7.18 14.32
C GLY A 112 -4.49 8.43 14.02
N GLY A 113 -5.50 8.36 13.15
CA GLY A 113 -6.46 9.43 12.88
C GLY A 113 -7.89 9.16 13.36
N ASP A 114 -8.17 7.98 13.93
CA ASP A 114 -9.50 7.54 14.37
C ASP A 114 -9.44 7.10 15.84
N MET A 115 -9.75 8.04 16.75
CA MET A 115 -9.72 7.81 18.19
C MET A 115 -10.72 6.72 18.63
N ALA A 116 -11.89 6.65 17.99
CA ALA A 116 -12.91 5.68 18.38
C ALA A 116 -12.49 4.25 18.03
N GLU A 117 -11.93 4.04 16.84
CA GLU A 117 -11.37 2.74 16.47
C GLU A 117 -10.10 2.40 17.26
N ALA A 118 -9.27 3.38 17.63
CA ALA A 118 -8.10 3.17 18.48
C ALA A 118 -8.49 2.70 19.90
N GLU A 119 -9.52 3.29 20.51
CA GLU A 119 -10.05 2.86 21.81
C GLU A 119 -10.64 1.44 21.73
N LYS A 120 -11.42 1.17 20.68
CA LYS A 120 -11.95 -0.18 20.42
C LYS A 120 -10.84 -1.20 20.22
N TRP A 121 -9.78 -0.85 19.49
CA TRP A 121 -8.60 -1.70 19.34
C TRP A 121 -7.92 -1.97 20.68
N ALA A 122 -7.74 -0.95 21.52
CA ALA A 122 -7.12 -1.13 22.84
C ALA A 122 -7.82 -2.19 23.71
N VAL A 123 -9.15 -2.31 23.60
CA VAL A 123 -9.96 -3.31 24.29
C VAL A 123 -9.96 -4.66 23.57
N MET A 124 -10.12 -4.66 22.24
CA MET A 124 -10.41 -5.87 21.47
C MET A 124 -9.18 -6.52 20.84
N LYS A 125 -7.99 -5.89 20.90
CA LYS A 125 -6.78 -6.39 20.23
C LYS A 125 -6.41 -7.81 20.57
N GLY A 126 -6.73 -8.29 21.77
CA GLY A 126 -6.49 -9.69 22.16
C GLY A 126 -7.12 -10.70 21.19
N VAL A 127 -8.30 -10.39 20.64
CA VAL A 127 -9.02 -11.26 19.69
C VAL A 127 -8.21 -11.50 18.40
N ASP A 128 -7.44 -10.51 17.96
CA ASP A 128 -6.61 -10.62 16.77
C ASP A 128 -5.17 -11.04 17.10
N LEU A 129 -4.59 -10.47 18.17
CA LEU A 129 -3.19 -10.65 18.54
C LEU A 129 -2.91 -12.00 19.22
N ASP A 130 -3.81 -12.52 20.07
CA ASP A 130 -3.60 -13.80 20.76
C ASP A 130 -3.54 -14.97 19.77
N PRO A 131 -4.53 -15.14 18.85
CA PRO A 131 -4.46 -16.21 17.86
C PRO A 131 -3.28 -16.07 16.88
N ALA A 132 -2.86 -14.84 16.58
CA ALA A 132 -1.68 -14.60 15.75
C ALA A 132 -0.39 -15.05 16.45
N GLN A 133 -0.24 -14.73 17.74
CA GLN A 133 0.90 -15.17 18.53
C GLN A 133 0.91 -16.69 18.73
N GLU A 134 -0.24 -17.29 19.05
CA GLU A 134 -0.38 -18.74 19.17
C GLU A 134 -0.02 -19.45 17.86
N PHE A 135 -0.50 -18.92 16.73
CA PHE A 135 -0.12 -19.41 15.41
C PHE A 135 1.39 -19.34 15.18
N CYS A 136 2.02 -18.21 15.50
CA CYS A 136 3.47 -18.05 15.39
C CYS A 136 4.24 -19.08 16.24
N VAL A 137 3.80 -19.31 17.49
CA VAL A 137 4.42 -20.30 18.38
C VAL A 137 4.22 -21.71 17.84
N ALA A 138 3.01 -22.04 17.38
CA ALA A 138 2.69 -23.33 16.80
C ALA A 138 3.54 -23.64 15.55
N GLN A 139 3.88 -22.62 14.76
CA GLN A 139 4.76 -22.78 13.61
C GLN A 139 6.19 -23.17 14.00
N ASN A 140 6.63 -22.84 15.21
CA ASN A 140 7.95 -23.15 15.76
C ASN A 140 9.14 -22.80 14.82
N ASN A 141 8.99 -21.72 14.04
CA ASN A 141 9.95 -21.35 13.01
C ASN A 141 10.47 -19.92 13.25
N LEU A 142 11.74 -19.82 13.70
CA LEU A 142 12.37 -18.53 14.03
C LEU A 142 12.46 -17.57 12.84
N ARG A 143 12.71 -18.09 11.63
CA ARG A 143 12.79 -17.26 10.42
C ARG A 143 11.43 -16.67 10.09
N PHE A 144 10.37 -17.46 10.25
CA PHE A 144 8.99 -17.03 10.02
C PHE A 144 8.56 -15.95 11.03
N ALA A 145 8.85 -16.16 12.32
CA ALA A 145 8.57 -15.16 13.36
C ALA A 145 9.32 -13.85 13.11
N ALA A 146 10.63 -13.93 12.82
CA ALA A 146 11.46 -12.76 12.52
C ALA A 146 10.99 -12.00 11.28
N CYS A 147 10.57 -12.72 10.23
CA CYS A 147 9.99 -12.11 9.04
C CYS A 147 8.72 -11.34 9.37
N GLN A 148 7.78 -11.92 10.15
CA GLN A 148 6.54 -11.24 10.50
C GLN A 148 6.80 -9.97 11.32
N THR A 149 7.70 -10.05 12.31
CA THR A 149 8.12 -8.87 13.10
C THR A 149 8.67 -7.76 12.21
N HIS A 150 9.56 -8.10 11.26
CA HIS A 150 10.09 -7.14 10.30
C HIS A 150 8.99 -6.60 9.38
N ALA A 151 8.14 -7.46 8.85
CA ALA A 151 7.07 -7.09 7.94
C ALA A 151 6.10 -6.09 8.56
N PHE A 152 5.70 -6.29 9.82
CA PHE A 152 4.81 -5.35 10.51
C PHE A 152 5.46 -4.00 10.82
N ARG A 153 6.79 -3.98 11.07
CA ARG A 153 7.54 -2.74 11.32
C ARG A 153 7.76 -1.94 10.03
N GLU A 154 8.06 -2.63 8.94
CA GLU A 154 8.50 -2.02 7.68
C GLU A 154 7.39 -1.92 6.62
N ALA A 155 6.17 -2.40 6.91
CA ALA A 155 5.05 -2.29 5.99
C ALA A 155 4.73 -0.84 5.66
N ALA A 156 4.74 -0.52 4.37
CA ALA A 156 4.47 0.82 3.87
C ALA A 156 3.11 1.36 4.36
N PRO A 157 2.96 2.68 4.55
CA PRO A 157 1.70 3.28 5.01
C PRO A 157 0.48 2.95 4.14
N GLY A 158 0.70 2.66 2.85
CA GLY A 158 -0.37 2.27 1.91
C GLY A 158 -0.91 0.85 2.11
N VAL A 159 -0.18 -0.01 2.85
CA VAL A 159 -0.66 -1.34 3.21
C VAL A 159 -1.67 -1.20 4.32
N ALA A 160 -2.95 -1.45 4.06
CA ALA A 160 -4.02 -1.30 5.04
C ALA A 160 -3.97 -2.37 6.15
N ARG A 161 -4.67 -2.13 7.27
CA ARG A 161 -4.73 -3.05 8.42
C ARG A 161 -5.25 -4.43 8.01
N GLU A 162 -6.24 -4.46 7.14
CA GLU A 162 -6.95 -5.67 6.67
C GLU A 162 -6.01 -6.60 5.88
N ARG A 163 -4.88 -6.06 5.40
CA ARG A 163 -3.85 -6.79 4.65
C ARG A 163 -2.82 -7.45 5.57
N ALA A 164 -2.98 -7.41 6.89
CA ALA A 164 -2.07 -8.04 7.84
C ALA A 164 -1.87 -9.55 7.58
N GLN A 165 -2.95 -10.27 7.22
CA GLN A 165 -2.84 -11.69 6.88
C GLN A 165 -1.96 -11.92 5.64
N GLU A 166 -1.95 -11.00 4.68
CA GLU A 166 -1.13 -11.13 3.48
C GLU A 166 0.36 -10.90 3.75
N LEU A 167 0.70 -10.04 4.72
CA LEU A 167 2.07 -9.92 5.24
C LEU A 167 2.52 -11.25 5.88
N ILE A 168 1.64 -11.87 6.68
CA ILE A 168 1.91 -13.16 7.31
C ILE A 168 2.09 -14.25 6.24
N ASP A 169 1.20 -14.32 5.24
CA ASP A 169 1.27 -15.32 4.18
C ASP A 169 2.50 -15.11 3.27
N ALA A 170 2.90 -13.87 3.00
CA ALA A 170 4.13 -13.56 2.27
C ALA A 170 5.38 -14.05 3.02
N CYS A 171 5.41 -13.84 4.34
CA CYS A 171 6.47 -14.42 5.19
C CYS A 171 6.45 -15.95 5.16
N ALA A 172 5.28 -16.57 5.24
CA ALA A 172 5.13 -18.02 5.24
C ALA A 172 5.70 -18.64 3.96
N ARG A 173 5.34 -18.08 2.80
CA ARG A 173 5.88 -18.48 1.48
C ARG A 173 7.40 -18.38 1.42
N LYS A 174 8.00 -17.32 1.98
CA LYS A 174 9.45 -17.11 1.95
C LYS A 174 10.23 -18.00 2.91
N THR A 175 9.61 -18.45 3.99
CA THR A 175 10.28 -19.29 5.00
C THR A 175 9.91 -20.77 4.88
N GLY A 176 9.01 -21.12 3.96
CA GLY A 176 8.49 -22.48 3.81
C GLY A 176 7.55 -22.90 4.94
N ALA A 177 7.02 -21.94 5.72
CA ALA A 177 6.02 -22.25 6.74
C ALA A 177 4.65 -22.40 6.06
N PRO A 178 3.78 -23.33 6.50
CA PRO A 178 2.44 -23.45 5.97
C PRO A 178 1.60 -22.23 6.34
N THR A 179 0.90 -21.67 5.35
CA THR A 179 -0.08 -20.60 5.51
C THR A 179 -1.31 -21.07 6.29
N ARG A 180 -2.11 -20.12 6.77
CA ARG A 180 -3.36 -20.44 7.49
C ARG A 180 -4.37 -21.15 6.60
N ALA A 181 -4.38 -20.85 5.30
CA ALA A 181 -5.24 -21.51 4.32
C ALA A 181 -4.85 -22.98 4.12
N GLU A 182 -3.55 -23.26 3.93
CA GLU A 182 -3.03 -24.63 3.76
C GLU A 182 -3.29 -25.49 5.00
N LEU A 183 -3.15 -24.92 6.21
CA LEU A 183 -3.47 -25.64 7.45
C LEU A 183 -4.95 -25.99 7.56
N LYS A 184 -5.84 -25.06 7.21
CA LYS A 184 -7.30 -25.33 7.17
C LYS A 184 -7.66 -26.39 6.13
N GLU A 185 -7.02 -26.37 4.97
CA GLU A 185 -7.22 -27.38 3.94
C GLU A 185 -6.76 -28.76 4.41
N ALA A 186 -5.57 -28.82 5.03
CA ALA A 186 -5.05 -30.06 5.60
C ALA A 186 -5.97 -30.63 6.70
N GLU A 187 -6.46 -29.77 7.61
CA GLU A 187 -7.41 -30.17 8.65
C GLU A 187 -8.70 -30.74 8.05
N ARG A 188 -9.28 -30.09 7.03
CA ARG A 188 -10.45 -30.59 6.30
C ARG A 188 -10.18 -31.92 5.59
N ALA A 189 -8.95 -32.13 5.14
CA ALA A 189 -8.51 -33.36 4.51
C ALA A 189 -8.12 -34.46 5.52
N GLY A 190 -8.24 -34.22 6.84
CA GLY A 190 -7.79 -35.14 7.88
C GLY A 190 -6.27 -35.36 7.90
N LYS A 191 -5.49 -34.44 7.31
CA LYS A 191 -4.04 -34.48 7.25
C LYS A 191 -3.46 -33.54 8.30
N THR A 192 -2.50 -34.01 9.09
CA THR A 192 -1.72 -33.15 9.97
C THR A 192 -0.51 -32.63 9.21
N LEU A 193 -0.54 -31.37 8.77
CA LEU A 193 0.68 -30.69 8.35
C LEU A 193 1.51 -30.38 9.61
N ARG A 194 2.73 -30.90 9.68
CA ARG A 194 3.66 -30.51 10.73
C ARG A 194 4.31 -29.18 10.34
N PRO A 195 4.39 -28.21 11.26
CA PRO A 195 5.25 -27.05 11.08
C PRO A 195 6.68 -27.50 10.76
N SER A 196 7.33 -26.76 9.86
CA SER A 196 8.71 -27.01 9.41
C SER A 196 9.74 -26.46 10.39
#